data_AF-A0A937JCB8-F1
#
_entry.id   AF-A0A937JCB8-F1
#
_cell.length_a   1.000
_cell.length_b   1.000
_cell.length_c   1.000
_cell.angle_alpha   90.00
_cell.angle_beta   90.00
_cell.angle_gamma   90.00
#
_symmetry.space_group_name_H-M   'P 1'
#
loop_
_entity.id
_entity.type
_entity.pdbx_description
1 polymer ?
#
loop_
_entity_poly.entity_id
_entity_poly.type
_entity_poly.pdbx_seq_one_letter_code
_entity_poly.pdbx_strand_id
1 'polypeptide(L)'
;MSKFITALAATALATGSLAGLTAPAHATEAAAVSVRANPTVDSPIKDLLDDPDTAAILEKHLPGISDHPARPQFEDMTLAEVMPYSQGEVTQAIIDAIDADIKALEE
;
A
#
# COMPACT_ATOMS: atom_id res chain seq x y z
N MET A 1 22.41 -22.00 75.84
CA MET A 1 21.95 -23.40 75.73
C MET A 1 21.13 -23.56 74.46
N SER A 2 21.46 -24.60 73.69
CA SER A 2 20.66 -25.41 72.78
C SER A 2 19.78 -24.80 71.66
N LYS A 3 19.90 -25.46 70.50
CA LYS A 3 19.25 -25.31 69.19
C LYS A 3 17.88 -25.99 69.14
N PHE A 4 16.94 -25.48 68.33
CA PHE A 4 15.83 -26.20 67.62
C PHE A 4 15.35 -25.25 66.48
N ILE A 5 15.71 -25.40 65.18
CA ILE A 5 15.25 -26.28 64.08
C ILE A 5 13.73 -26.26 63.78
N THR A 6 13.40 -26.03 62.50
CA THR A 6 12.19 -26.42 61.71
C THR A 6 11.02 -25.42 61.72
N ALA A 7 10.89 -24.55 60.70
CA ALA A 7 10.29 -24.74 59.35
C ALA A 7 8.76 -24.76 59.36
N LEU A 8 8.11 -23.93 58.51
CA LEU A 8 7.05 -24.33 57.56
C LEU A 8 6.39 -23.11 56.86
N ALA A 9 6.35 -23.18 55.53
CA ALA A 9 5.40 -22.58 54.58
C ALA A 9 5.23 -21.04 54.51
N ALA A 10 5.89 -20.43 53.52
CA ALA A 10 5.42 -19.19 52.91
C ALA A 10 4.86 -19.51 51.52
N THR A 11 3.53 -19.44 51.43
CA THR A 11 2.69 -19.55 50.25
C THR A 11 2.85 -18.33 49.34
N ALA A 12 2.93 -18.59 48.02
CA ALA A 12 2.14 -17.94 46.94
C ALA A 12 2.16 -16.38 46.84
N LEU A 13 2.37 -15.69 45.71
CA LEU A 13 2.42 -16.00 44.27
C LEU A 13 3.32 -14.97 43.59
N ALA A 14 4.08 -15.39 42.59
CA ALA A 14 4.86 -14.53 41.72
C ALA A 14 3.94 -13.71 40.79
N THR A 15 3.99 -12.38 40.90
CA THR A 15 3.48 -11.47 39.88
C THR A 15 4.41 -11.50 38.68
N GLY A 16 3.93 -12.11 37.60
CA GLY A 16 4.59 -12.09 36.30
C GLY A 16 4.58 -10.70 35.67
N SER A 17 5.70 -10.30 35.08
CA SER A 17 5.79 -9.20 34.14
C SER A 17 6.80 -9.59 33.06
N LEU A 18 6.32 -10.35 32.08
CA LEU A 18 7.03 -10.67 30.84
C LEU A 18 6.17 -10.20 29.68
N ALA A 19 6.34 -8.95 29.27
CA ALA A 19 5.82 -8.43 28.01
C ALA A 19 6.71 -7.29 27.52
N GLY A 20 7.98 -7.62 27.24
CA GLY A 20 8.87 -6.81 26.42
C GLY A 20 9.13 -7.53 25.12
N LEU A 21 8.09 -7.80 24.33
CA LEU A 21 8.26 -8.29 22.96
C LEU A 21 8.83 -7.14 22.14
N THR A 22 10.10 -7.28 21.77
CA THR A 22 10.75 -6.50 20.74
C THR A 22 9.97 -6.72 19.43
N ALA A 23 9.11 -5.76 19.08
CA ALA A 23 8.56 -5.71 17.74
C ALA A 23 9.72 -5.53 16.75
N PRO A 24 9.79 -6.29 15.64
CA PRO A 24 10.72 -5.98 14.60
C PRO A 24 10.34 -4.59 14.07
N ALA A 25 11.27 -3.65 14.22
CA ALA A 25 11.25 -2.43 13.44
C ALA A 25 11.31 -2.86 11.98
N HIS A 26 10.18 -2.76 11.28
CA HIS A 26 10.17 -2.76 9.84
C HIS A 26 10.97 -1.54 9.39
N ALA A 27 12.24 -1.78 9.08
CA ALA A 27 13.03 -0.89 8.24
C ALA A 27 12.56 -1.08 6.80
N THR A 28 11.62 -0.24 6.38
CA THR A 28 11.58 0.40 5.06
C THR A 28 11.12 1.83 5.39
N GLU A 29 11.75 2.91 4.96
CA GLU A 29 12.43 3.11 3.70
C GLU A 29 13.38 4.29 3.86
N ALA A 30 14.55 4.18 3.24
CA ALA A 30 15.44 5.29 3.04
C ALA A 30 14.82 6.27 2.03
N ALA A 31 15.00 7.57 2.30
CA ALA A 31 15.27 8.60 1.30
C ALA A 31 14.40 8.67 0.02
N ALA A 32 13.70 9.80 -0.16
CA ALA A 32 14.01 10.69 -1.27
C ALA A 32 13.20 11.99 -1.18
N VAL A 33 13.90 13.12 -1.27
CA VAL A 33 13.35 14.28 -1.97
C VAL A 33 13.13 13.81 -3.41
N SER A 34 11.89 13.57 -3.81
CA SER A 34 11.55 13.36 -5.21
C SER A 34 11.04 14.67 -5.79
N VAL A 35 11.82 15.24 -6.72
CA VAL A 35 11.24 15.84 -7.93
C VAL A 35 10.09 14.92 -8.31
N ARG A 36 8.82 15.40 -8.33
CA ARG A 36 7.68 14.51 -8.56
C ARG A 36 8.02 13.61 -9.75
N ALA A 37 8.25 12.33 -9.48
CA ALA A 37 8.22 11.33 -10.52
C ALA A 37 6.75 11.33 -10.94
N ASN A 38 6.47 11.69 -12.19
CA ASN A 38 5.11 11.63 -12.68
C ASN A 38 4.61 10.19 -12.52
N PRO A 39 3.33 10.00 -12.11
CA PRO A 39 2.79 8.66 -11.96
C PRO A 39 2.84 7.94 -13.32
N THR A 40 3.23 6.68 -13.30
CA THR A 40 3.30 5.79 -14.47
C THR A 40 2.16 4.77 -14.43
N VAL A 41 2.00 3.95 -15.47
CA VAL A 41 0.99 2.88 -15.49
C VAL A 41 1.17 1.80 -14.40
N ASP A 42 2.35 1.74 -13.80
CA ASP A 42 2.67 0.88 -12.64
C ASP A 42 2.30 1.54 -11.30
N SER A 43 1.85 2.80 -11.32
CA SER A 43 1.35 3.49 -10.14
C SER A 43 -0.10 3.07 -9.84
N PRO A 44 -0.55 3.18 -8.58
CA PRO A 44 -1.95 3.05 -8.23
C PRO A 44 -2.84 3.96 -9.09
N ILE A 45 -4.01 3.48 -9.49
CA ILE A 45 -4.97 4.23 -10.31
C ILE A 45 -5.36 5.56 -9.63
N LYS A 46 -5.47 5.59 -8.30
CA LYS A 46 -5.71 6.84 -7.56
C LYS A 46 -4.61 7.88 -7.79
N ASP A 47 -3.35 7.47 -7.90
CA ASP A 47 -2.23 8.41 -8.07
C ASP A 47 -2.22 8.98 -9.49
N LEU A 48 -2.62 8.17 -10.48
CA LEU A 48 -2.89 8.62 -11.86
C LEU A 48 -4.11 9.54 -11.96
N LEU A 49 -5.11 9.38 -11.10
CA LEU A 49 -6.30 10.25 -11.09
C LEU A 49 -6.11 11.53 -10.27
N ASP A 50 -5.19 11.51 -9.29
CA ASP A 50 -4.85 12.68 -8.47
C ASP A 50 -3.96 13.68 -9.23
N ASP A 51 -3.26 13.24 -10.28
CA ASP A 51 -2.51 14.09 -11.19
C ASP A 51 -3.37 14.49 -12.42
N PRO A 52 -3.57 15.79 -12.68
CA PRO A 52 -4.53 16.25 -13.69
C PRO A 52 -4.13 15.89 -15.13
N ASP A 53 -2.83 15.77 -15.42
CA ASP A 53 -2.35 15.47 -16.77
C ASP A 53 -2.56 13.98 -17.08
N THR A 54 -2.20 13.11 -16.14
CA THR A 54 -2.45 11.67 -16.27
C THR A 54 -3.94 11.31 -16.16
N ALA A 55 -4.73 12.03 -15.34
CA ALA A 55 -6.17 11.85 -15.27
C ALA A 55 -6.86 12.15 -16.62
N ALA A 56 -6.42 13.18 -17.35
CA ALA A 56 -6.93 13.48 -18.68
C ALA A 56 -6.60 12.39 -19.70
N ILE A 57 -5.42 11.77 -19.60
CA ILE A 57 -5.04 10.62 -20.42
C ILE A 57 -5.91 9.41 -20.07
N LEU A 58 -6.12 9.14 -18.78
CA LEU A 58 -6.99 8.06 -18.32
C LEU A 58 -8.42 8.25 -18.86
N GLU A 59 -9.00 9.45 -18.76
CA GLU A 59 -10.34 9.73 -19.26
C GLU A 59 -10.45 9.60 -20.80
N LYS A 60 -9.38 9.91 -21.54
CA LYS A 60 -9.32 9.72 -22.99
C LYS A 60 -9.42 8.24 -23.40
N HIS A 61 -8.78 7.34 -22.65
CA HIS A 61 -8.70 5.92 -22.99
C HIS A 61 -9.71 5.04 -22.24
N LEU A 62 -10.16 5.49 -21.06
CA LEU A 62 -11.08 4.81 -20.15
C LEU A 62 -12.15 5.82 -19.70
N PRO A 63 -13.11 6.18 -20.57
CA PRO A 63 -14.10 7.21 -20.25
C PRO A 63 -14.95 6.83 -19.04
N GLY A 64 -15.07 7.75 -18.08
CA GLY A 64 -15.82 7.57 -16.85
C GLY A 64 -15.06 6.83 -15.74
N ILE A 65 -13.76 6.55 -15.89
CA ILE A 65 -12.95 5.87 -14.87
C ILE A 65 -12.89 6.66 -13.55
N SER A 66 -12.88 7.99 -13.64
CA SER A 66 -12.81 8.90 -12.50
C SER A 66 -14.05 8.85 -11.61
N ASP A 67 -15.22 8.63 -12.21
CA ASP A 67 -16.52 8.61 -11.55
C ASP A 67 -17.11 7.20 -11.45
N HIS A 68 -16.31 6.16 -11.75
CA HIS A 68 -16.81 4.80 -11.83
C HIS A 68 -17.33 4.33 -10.46
N PRO A 69 -18.51 3.69 -10.38
CA PRO A 69 -19.12 3.29 -9.10
C PRO A 69 -18.27 2.29 -8.30
N ALA A 70 -17.41 1.54 -8.98
CA ALA A 70 -16.46 0.61 -8.37
C ALA A 70 -15.08 1.21 -8.08
N ARG A 71 -14.85 2.53 -8.27
CA ARG A 71 -13.56 3.18 -8.03
C ARG A 71 -12.94 2.83 -6.67
N PRO A 72 -13.68 2.86 -5.54
CA PRO A 72 -13.13 2.48 -4.23
C PRO A 72 -12.62 1.04 -4.12
N GLN A 73 -12.91 0.18 -5.10
CA GLN A 73 -12.47 -1.22 -5.13
C GLN A 73 -11.17 -1.39 -5.94
N PHE A 74 -10.94 -0.54 -6.94
CA PHE A 74 -9.79 -0.67 -7.85
C PHE A 74 -8.77 0.47 -7.74
N GLU A 75 -9.09 1.59 -7.08
CA GLU A 75 -8.24 2.79 -7.10
C GLU A 75 -6.85 2.59 -6.47
N ASP A 76 -6.73 1.63 -5.54
CA ASP A 76 -5.45 1.24 -4.95
C ASP A 76 -4.67 0.21 -5.79
N MET A 77 -5.23 -0.29 -6.89
CA MET A 77 -4.61 -1.23 -7.82
C MET A 77 -3.98 -0.49 -9.00
N THR A 78 -3.07 -1.15 -9.71
CA THR A 78 -2.54 -0.67 -11.00
C THR A 78 -3.50 -1.00 -12.17
N LEU A 79 -3.27 -0.40 -13.34
CA LEU A 79 -4.07 -0.69 -14.55
C LEU A 79 -3.96 -2.16 -14.97
N ALA A 80 -2.77 -2.76 -14.84
CA ALA A 80 -2.55 -4.17 -15.15
C ALA A 80 -3.28 -5.10 -14.17
N GLU A 81 -3.32 -4.75 -12.89
CA GLU A 81 -4.01 -5.54 -11.86
C GLU A 81 -5.53 -5.45 -11.99
N VAL A 82 -6.11 -4.31 -12.39
CA VAL A 82 -7.56 -4.19 -12.60
C VAL A 82 -8.03 -4.85 -13.90
N MET A 83 -7.14 -5.07 -14.86
CA MET A 83 -7.42 -5.66 -16.18
C MET A 83 -8.35 -6.89 -16.13
N PRO A 84 -8.10 -7.96 -15.34
CA PRO A 84 -9.00 -9.12 -15.25
C PRO A 84 -10.38 -8.84 -14.64
N TYR A 85 -10.55 -7.75 -13.89
CA TYR A 85 -11.81 -7.34 -13.25
C TYR A 85 -12.63 -6.38 -14.12
N SER A 86 -11.99 -5.74 -15.10
CA SER A 86 -12.58 -4.72 -15.97
C SER A 86 -13.60 -5.26 -17.00
N GLN A 87 -13.76 -6.58 -17.10
CA GLN A 87 -14.59 -7.24 -18.12
C GLN A 87 -14.23 -6.88 -19.57
N GLY A 88 -12.97 -6.51 -19.82
CA GLY A 88 -12.45 -6.17 -21.14
C GLY A 88 -12.40 -4.66 -21.42
N GLU A 89 -12.86 -3.82 -20.49
CA GLU A 89 -12.75 -2.35 -20.61
C GLU A 89 -11.29 -1.89 -20.50
N VAL A 90 -10.50 -2.53 -19.63
CA VAL A 90 -9.05 -2.34 -19.55
C VAL A 90 -8.40 -3.50 -20.29
N THR A 91 -7.54 -3.18 -21.26
CA THR A 91 -6.79 -4.18 -22.05
C THR A 91 -5.32 -3.78 -22.10
N GLN A 92 -4.43 -4.74 -22.38
CA GLN A 92 -3.00 -4.44 -22.55
C GLN A 92 -2.75 -3.33 -23.58
N ALA A 93 -3.50 -3.33 -24.70
CA ALA A 93 -3.36 -2.31 -25.73
C ALA A 93 -3.73 -0.91 -25.23
N ILE A 94 -4.72 -0.81 -24.34
CA ILE A 94 -5.10 0.46 -23.70
C ILE A 94 -4.01 0.90 -22.71
N ILE A 95 -3.46 -0.03 -21.92
CA ILE A 95 -2.38 0.26 -20.97
C ILE A 95 -1.14 0.78 -21.73
N ASP A 96 -0.76 0.12 -22.82
CA ASP A 96 0.38 0.53 -23.65
C ASP A 96 0.16 1.92 -24.27
N ALA A 97 -1.09 2.24 -24.67
CA ALA A 97 -1.44 3.55 -25.20
C ALA A 97 -1.42 4.65 -24.12
N ILE A 98 -1.89 4.34 -22.91
CA ILE A 98 -1.79 5.25 -21.76
C ILE A 98 -0.33 5.50 -21.39
N ASP A 99 0.49 4.44 -21.31
CA ASP A 99 1.92 4.54 -21.02
C ASP A 99 2.66 5.41 -22.05
N ALA A 100 2.36 5.24 -23.34
CA ALA A 100 2.92 6.07 -24.40
C ALA A 100 2.52 7.56 -24.26
N ASP A 101 1.26 7.84 -23.94
CA ASP A 101 0.79 9.21 -23.74
C ASP A 101 1.40 9.84 -22.48
N ILE A 102 1.55 9.09 -21.37
CA ILE A 102 2.20 9.58 -20.14
C ILE A 102 3.66 9.92 -20.42
N LYS A 103 4.40 9.04 -21.12
CA LYS A 103 5.79 9.30 -21.49
C LYS A 103 5.95 10.53 -22.38
N ALA A 104 4.99 10.81 -23.25
CA ALA A 104 4.99 12.01 -24.08
C ALA A 104 4.78 13.31 -23.30
N LEU A 105 4.35 13.26 -22.03
CA LEU A 105 4.29 14.43 -21.14
C LEU A 105 5.66 14.80 -20.54
N GLU A 106 6.60 13.85 -20.51
CA GLU A 106 7.94 14.02 -19.91
C GLU A 106 8.99 14.52 -20.93
N GLU A 107 8.65 14.60 -22.22
CA GLU A 107 9.50 15.12 -23.31
C GLU A 107 9.41 16.64 -23.51
#